data_AF-A0A8T2S1D0-F1
#
_entry.id   AF-A0A8T2S1D0-F1
#
_cell.length_a   1.000
_cell.length_b   1.000
_cell.length_c   1.000
_cell.angle_alpha   90.00
_cell.angle_beta   90.00
_cell.angle_gamma   90.00
#
_symmetry.space_group_name_H-M   'P 1'
#
loop_
_entity.id
_entity.type
_entity.pdbx_description
1 polymer ?
#
loop_
_entity_poly.entity_id
_entity_poly.type
_entity_poly.pdbx_seq_one_letter_code
_entity_poly.pdbx_strand_id
1 'polypeptide(L)'
;MIIDACGKHGLHEEALLHYGDLCNSGLELNVVSYCSIISAMVNVGKYKKAEHLYRRAQLKGIRTDLHLHLKMIHCYTKCKKTRLGHEIYSLIQKLRMKMTSTAYSTVLALYVEGAWYNHAASTLKHLEIEGISLDRSAHGLLIRAFGSIKDNMAPLIKAVEASQYDVCRLLTSLSLTREEGPKWSPTWIRLVKEYIERIEGDDADSQSILGIYNAFLDCFWQRGLKQAAKILLEEARKDCAVSTCPKIYETELVLDIRGLSVGGSKVAVAEWLNDVRKSTREDFLDGKKMVIITGVGSFPNMFEGELAYSQRKGLKAALLHLFEELDSPFAEAPENPTVVEASTVDVFEWISRVLKRETALVDCF
;
A
#
# COMPACT_ATOMS: atom_id res chain seq x y z
N MET A 1 29.88 1.56 -1.16
CA MET A 1 29.93 3.04 -1.15
C MET A 1 28.98 3.51 -0.06
N ILE A 2 29.42 4.40 0.84
CA ILE A 2 28.64 4.83 2.02
C ILE A 2 27.26 5.38 1.60
N ILE A 3 27.19 6.16 0.51
CA ILE A 3 25.91 6.67 -0.04
C ILE A 3 24.93 5.56 -0.43
N ASP A 4 25.42 4.45 -0.99
CA ASP A 4 24.57 3.30 -1.35
C ASP A 4 24.03 2.60 -0.10
N ALA A 5 24.88 2.44 0.92
CA ALA A 5 24.47 1.90 2.21
C ALA A 5 23.44 2.81 2.90
N CYS A 6 23.71 4.12 3.00
CA CYS A 6 22.78 5.10 3.57
C CYS A 6 21.44 5.13 2.80
N GLY A 7 21.48 5.06 1.46
CA GLY A 7 20.28 5.02 0.63
C GLY A 7 19.41 3.78 0.87
N LYS A 8 20.04 2.61 1.08
CA LYS A 8 19.36 1.34 1.40
C LYS A 8 18.78 1.32 2.82
N HIS A 9 19.42 1.99 3.78
CA HIS A 9 19.01 2.02 5.19
C HIS A 9 18.12 3.22 5.55
N GLY A 10 17.70 4.03 4.58
CA GLY A 10 16.84 5.18 4.85
C GLY A 10 17.55 6.35 5.53
N LEU A 11 18.89 6.37 5.55
CA LEU A 11 19.72 7.40 6.17
C LEU A 11 19.95 8.54 5.16
N HIS A 12 18.86 9.20 4.78
CA HIS A 12 18.84 10.10 3.63
C HIS A 12 19.58 11.42 3.84
N GLU A 13 19.66 11.87 5.08
CA GLU A 13 20.42 13.08 5.46
C GLU A 13 21.92 12.79 5.46
N GLU A 14 22.33 11.63 5.98
CA GLU A 14 23.71 11.16 5.90
C GLU A 14 24.14 10.94 4.44
N ALA A 15 23.25 10.36 3.61
CA ALA A 15 23.50 10.23 2.17
C ALA A 15 23.73 11.58 1.48
N LEU A 16 23.09 12.66 1.95
CA LEU A 16 23.28 14.02 1.45
C LEU A 16 24.57 14.67 1.97
N LEU A 17 24.90 14.45 3.24
CA LEU A 17 26.15 14.95 3.82
C LEU A 17 27.34 14.34 3.08
N HIS A 18 27.37 13.01 2.95
CA HIS A 18 28.43 12.32 2.20
C HIS A 18 28.48 12.72 0.73
N TYR A 19 27.33 13.07 0.12
CA TYR A 19 27.34 13.65 -1.23
C TYR A 19 27.97 15.04 -1.28
N GLY A 20 27.66 15.89 -0.30
CA GLY A 20 28.30 17.20 -0.15
C GLY A 20 29.81 17.05 -0.03
N ASP A 21 30.27 16.12 0.81
CA ASP A 21 31.68 15.82 1.00
C ASP A 21 32.36 15.30 -0.27
N LEU A 22 31.69 14.42 -1.03
CA LEU A 22 32.19 13.94 -2.33
C LEU A 22 32.28 15.08 -3.37
N CYS A 23 31.31 16.01 -3.37
CA CYS A 23 31.37 17.16 -4.26
C CYS A 23 32.49 18.14 -3.88
N ASN A 24 32.70 18.34 -2.57
CA ASN A 24 33.71 19.26 -2.04
C ASN A 24 35.14 18.71 -2.16
N SER A 25 35.30 17.39 -2.14
CA SER A 25 36.59 16.70 -2.33
C SER A 25 37.05 16.63 -3.79
N GLY A 26 36.26 17.16 -4.74
CA GLY A 26 36.59 17.15 -6.17
C GLY A 26 36.49 15.77 -6.84
N LEU A 27 35.94 14.76 -6.13
CA LEU A 27 35.80 13.41 -6.66
C LEU A 27 34.69 13.35 -7.73
N GLU A 28 35.03 12.77 -8.89
CA GLU A 28 34.04 12.55 -9.94
C GLU A 28 33.12 11.38 -9.59
N LEU A 29 31.85 11.71 -9.35
CA LEU A 29 30.80 10.72 -9.14
C LEU A 29 30.56 9.91 -10.41
N ASN A 30 30.58 8.58 -10.26
CA ASN A 30 30.24 7.65 -11.34
C ASN A 30 28.72 7.37 -11.40
N VAL A 31 28.28 6.58 -12.38
CA VAL A 31 26.86 6.19 -12.59
C VAL A 31 26.24 5.64 -11.30
N VAL A 32 26.96 4.78 -10.59
CA VAL A 32 26.47 4.12 -9.37
C VAL A 32 26.20 5.14 -8.28
N SER A 33 27.11 6.10 -8.07
CA SER A 33 26.93 7.18 -7.08
C SER A 33 25.66 8.00 -7.36
N TYR A 34 25.43 8.40 -8.61
CA TYR A 34 24.23 9.15 -8.99
C TYR A 34 22.95 8.33 -8.79
N CYS A 35 22.95 7.06 -9.19
CA CYS A 35 21.81 6.16 -8.98
C CYS A 35 21.47 6.00 -7.49
N SER A 36 22.47 5.80 -6.63
CA SER A 36 22.28 5.63 -5.19
C SER A 36 21.74 6.90 -4.54
N ILE A 37 22.28 8.09 -4.86
CA ILE A 37 21.78 9.33 -4.26
C ILE A 37 20.41 9.73 -4.78
N ILE A 38 20.14 9.55 -6.08
CA ILE A 38 18.80 9.79 -6.63
C ILE A 38 17.82 8.86 -5.93
N SER A 39 18.14 7.57 -5.78
CA SER A 39 17.30 6.63 -5.02
C SER A 39 17.03 7.11 -3.59
N ALA A 40 18.06 7.58 -2.88
CA ALA A 40 17.89 8.14 -1.54
C ALA A 40 16.95 9.35 -1.54
N MET A 41 17.07 10.26 -2.51
CA MET A 41 16.19 11.44 -2.63
C MET A 41 14.75 11.07 -2.99
N VAL A 42 14.57 10.07 -3.86
CA VAL A 42 13.26 9.53 -4.22
C VAL A 42 12.55 8.94 -3.01
N ASN A 43 13.29 8.22 -2.15
CA ASN A 43 12.74 7.58 -0.97
C ASN A 43 12.20 8.58 0.08
N VAL A 44 12.78 9.78 0.17
CA VAL A 44 12.27 10.88 1.03
C VAL A 44 11.29 11.83 0.36
N GLY A 45 10.90 11.57 -0.89
CA GLY A 45 10.00 12.47 -1.63
C GLY A 45 10.61 13.85 -1.95
N LYS A 46 11.95 14.01 -1.87
CA LYS A 46 12.63 15.27 -2.22
C LYS A 46 12.87 15.34 -3.74
N TYR A 47 11.79 15.32 -4.53
CA TYR A 47 11.87 15.19 -5.99
C TYR A 47 12.67 16.29 -6.69
N LYS A 48 12.62 17.55 -6.20
CA LYS A 48 13.39 18.66 -6.78
C LYS A 48 14.90 18.43 -6.71
N LYS A 49 15.38 17.83 -5.61
CA LYS A 49 16.79 17.47 -5.44
C LYS A 49 17.15 16.29 -6.35
N ALA A 50 16.29 15.27 -6.42
CA ALA A 50 16.45 14.15 -7.34
C ALA A 50 16.53 14.62 -8.81
N GLU A 51 15.66 15.55 -9.21
CA GLU A 51 15.63 16.14 -10.55
C GLU A 51 16.91 16.92 -10.86
N HIS A 52 17.41 17.73 -9.92
CA HIS A 52 18.68 18.45 -10.10
C HIS A 52 19.85 17.47 -10.33
N LEU A 53 19.93 16.42 -9.52
CA LEU A 53 20.94 15.37 -9.64
C LEU A 53 20.82 14.60 -10.96
N TYR A 54 19.59 14.31 -11.37
CA TYR A 54 19.28 13.63 -12.64
C TYR A 54 19.71 14.47 -13.85
N ARG A 55 19.38 15.76 -13.88
CA ARG A 55 19.83 16.69 -14.94
C ARG A 55 21.35 16.84 -14.95
N ARG A 56 21.98 16.92 -13.78
CA ARG A 56 23.44 16.98 -13.66
C ARG A 56 24.11 15.72 -14.22
N ALA A 57 23.54 14.54 -13.97
CA ALA A 57 24.03 13.29 -14.56
C ALA A 57 23.95 13.31 -16.09
N GLN A 58 22.83 13.78 -16.66
CA GLN A 58 22.66 13.94 -18.11
C GLN A 58 23.68 14.91 -18.71
N LEU A 59 23.88 16.08 -18.08
CA LEU A 59 24.84 17.09 -18.54
C LEU A 59 26.29 16.59 -18.51
N LYS A 60 26.63 15.71 -17.56
CA LYS A 60 27.95 15.05 -17.49
C LYS A 60 28.11 13.88 -18.47
N GLY A 61 27.13 13.62 -19.34
CA GLY A 61 27.17 12.51 -20.28
C GLY A 61 27.06 11.13 -19.62
N ILE A 62 26.60 11.06 -18.37
CA ILE A 62 26.39 9.79 -17.67
C ILE A 62 25.23 9.09 -18.36
N ARG A 63 25.49 7.88 -18.88
CA ARG A 63 24.48 7.07 -19.57
C ARG A 63 23.33 6.77 -18.60
N THR A 64 22.21 7.47 -18.77
CA THR A 64 20.98 7.18 -18.05
C THR A 64 20.35 5.93 -18.64
N ASP A 65 20.29 4.86 -17.87
CA ASP A 65 19.62 3.62 -18.27
C ASP A 65 18.13 3.64 -17.90
N LEU A 66 17.40 2.61 -18.34
CA LEU A 66 15.96 2.49 -18.07
C LEU A 66 15.69 2.52 -16.56
N HIS A 67 16.55 1.91 -15.76
CA HIS A 67 16.40 1.84 -14.32
C HIS A 67 16.36 3.23 -13.68
N LEU A 68 17.27 4.13 -14.08
CA LEU A 68 17.29 5.50 -13.56
C LEU A 68 16.06 6.30 -14.01
N HIS A 69 15.58 6.12 -15.24
CA HIS A 69 14.35 6.76 -15.71
C HIS A 69 13.13 6.31 -14.88
N LEU A 70 12.99 5.00 -14.62
CA LEU A 70 11.90 4.45 -13.82
C LEU A 70 11.92 4.95 -12.37
N LYS A 71 13.11 5.12 -11.77
CA LYS A 71 13.23 5.75 -10.44
C LYS A 71 12.69 7.18 -10.42
N MET A 72 12.99 7.97 -11.45
CA MET A 72 12.47 9.33 -11.56
C MET A 72 10.95 9.33 -11.76
N ILE A 73 10.41 8.42 -12.59
CA ILE A 73 8.95 8.25 -12.73
C ILE A 73 8.33 7.91 -11.37
N HIS A 74 8.87 6.93 -10.64
CA HIS A 74 8.39 6.56 -9.30
C HIS A 74 8.41 7.74 -8.31
N CYS A 75 9.47 8.55 -8.36
CA CYS A 75 9.57 9.77 -7.56
C CYS A 75 8.45 10.77 -7.87
N TYR A 76 8.23 11.01 -9.16
CA TYR A 76 7.17 11.90 -9.62
C TYR A 76 5.77 11.36 -9.29
N THR A 77 5.56 10.04 -9.34
CA THR A 77 4.32 9.38 -8.88
C THR A 77 4.07 9.69 -7.40
N LYS A 78 5.03 9.41 -6.52
CA LYS A 78 4.92 9.70 -5.07
C LYS A 78 4.66 11.18 -4.77
N CYS A 79 5.26 12.07 -5.55
CA CYS A 79 5.12 13.53 -5.36
C CYS A 79 3.96 14.15 -6.15
N LYS A 80 3.08 13.33 -6.75
CA LYS A 80 1.92 13.75 -7.53
C LYS A 80 2.29 14.73 -8.67
N LYS A 81 3.42 14.49 -9.33
CA LYS A 81 3.95 15.26 -10.47
C LYS A 81 3.83 14.49 -11.79
N THR A 82 2.61 14.05 -12.11
CA THR A 82 2.32 13.18 -13.27
C THR A 82 2.86 13.72 -14.60
N ARG A 83 2.76 15.03 -14.83
CA ARG A 83 3.30 15.68 -16.05
C ARG A 83 4.81 15.44 -16.23
N LEU A 84 5.60 15.58 -15.16
CA LEU A 84 7.05 15.36 -15.21
C LEU A 84 7.39 13.88 -15.42
N GLY A 85 6.64 12.96 -14.79
CA GLY A 85 6.78 11.54 -15.07
C GLY A 85 6.45 11.17 -16.52
N HIS A 86 5.43 11.81 -17.11
CA HIS A 86 5.07 11.62 -18.51
C HIS A 86 6.20 12.07 -19.45
N GLU A 87 6.85 13.20 -19.17
CA GLU A 87 8.00 13.68 -19.95
C GLU A 87 9.14 12.64 -19.97
N ILE A 88 9.43 11.99 -18.83
CA ILE A 88 10.42 10.91 -18.76
C ILE A 88 9.95 9.69 -19.57
N TYR A 89 8.68 9.30 -19.48
CA TYR A 89 8.15 8.19 -20.27
C TYR A 89 8.21 8.47 -21.78
N SER A 90 7.86 9.69 -22.21
CA SER A 90 8.03 10.10 -23.61
C SER A 90 9.48 10.02 -24.07
N LEU A 91 10.44 10.33 -23.19
CA LEU A 91 11.87 10.16 -23.48
C LEU A 91 12.24 8.68 -23.65
N ILE A 92 11.78 7.78 -22.76
CA ILE A 92 11.97 6.33 -22.88
C ILE A 92 11.46 5.83 -24.25
N GLN A 93 10.27 6.28 -24.66
CA GLN A 93 9.68 5.93 -25.95
C GLN A 93 10.49 6.47 -27.13
N LYS A 94 10.93 7.73 -27.07
CA LYS A 94 11.79 8.35 -28.12
C LYS A 94 13.12 7.62 -28.27
N LEU A 95 13.70 7.18 -27.15
CA LEU A 95 14.93 6.39 -27.11
C LEU A 95 14.72 4.92 -27.50
N ARG A 96 13.46 4.50 -27.76
CA ARG A 96 13.06 3.12 -28.11
C ARG A 96 13.63 2.08 -27.13
N MET A 97 13.64 2.42 -25.84
CA MET A 97 14.13 1.51 -24.81
C MET A 97 13.14 0.37 -24.63
N LYS A 98 13.63 -0.88 -24.62
CA LYS A 98 12.79 -2.06 -24.39
C LYS A 98 12.28 -2.06 -22.95
N MET A 99 10.97 -2.02 -22.80
CA MET A 99 10.30 -2.00 -21.49
C MET A 99 10.10 -3.42 -20.96
N THR A 100 10.32 -3.59 -19.65
CA THR A 100 9.99 -4.81 -18.91
C THR A 100 8.58 -4.70 -18.31
N SER A 101 8.03 -5.81 -17.81
CA SER A 101 6.77 -5.81 -17.05
C SER A 101 6.79 -4.78 -15.91
N THR A 102 7.84 -4.79 -15.08
CA THR A 102 8.05 -3.84 -13.98
C THR A 102 8.11 -2.37 -14.42
N ALA A 103 8.65 -2.12 -15.62
CA ALA A 103 8.72 -0.79 -16.19
C ALA A 103 7.33 -0.28 -16.56
N TYR A 104 6.50 -1.13 -17.17
CA TYR A 104 5.11 -0.83 -17.46
C TYR A 104 4.28 -0.64 -16.19
N SER A 105 4.47 -1.46 -15.14
CA SER A 105 3.80 -1.29 -13.84
C SER A 105 4.08 0.08 -13.23
N THR A 106 5.31 0.56 -13.34
CA THR A 106 5.72 1.89 -12.86
C THR A 106 5.01 3.02 -13.63
N VAL A 107 4.88 2.87 -14.96
CA VAL A 107 4.19 3.85 -15.82
C VAL A 107 2.67 3.82 -15.62
N LEU A 108 2.08 2.63 -15.46
CA LEU A 108 0.67 2.49 -15.08
C LEU A 108 0.42 3.18 -13.74
N ALA A 109 1.28 2.99 -12.73
CA ALA A 109 1.14 3.63 -11.42
C ALA A 109 1.16 5.16 -11.54
N LEU A 110 2.08 5.71 -12.33
CA LEU A 110 2.15 7.15 -12.61
C LEU A 110 0.81 7.70 -13.12
N TYR A 111 0.21 7.04 -14.10
CA TYR A 111 -1.02 7.54 -14.72
C TYR A 111 -2.26 7.29 -13.87
N VAL A 112 -2.38 6.12 -13.24
CA VAL A 112 -3.50 5.77 -12.35
C VAL A 112 -3.54 6.71 -11.15
N GLU A 113 -2.42 6.91 -10.46
CA GLU A 113 -2.36 7.81 -9.30
C GLU A 113 -2.51 9.29 -9.70
N GLY A 114 -2.10 9.64 -10.92
CA GLY A 114 -2.30 10.96 -11.51
C GLY A 114 -3.70 11.22 -12.06
N ALA A 115 -4.59 10.23 -12.04
CA ALA A 115 -5.90 10.26 -12.71
C ALA A 115 -5.81 10.56 -14.22
N TRP A 116 -4.71 10.20 -14.89
CA TRP A 116 -4.50 10.34 -16.33
C TRP A 116 -4.96 9.06 -17.05
N TYR A 117 -6.24 8.73 -16.92
CA TYR A 117 -6.79 7.43 -17.32
C TYR A 117 -6.73 7.14 -18.83
N ASN A 118 -6.71 8.17 -19.68
CA ASN A 118 -6.43 8.00 -21.12
C ASN A 118 -5.04 7.38 -21.37
N HIS A 119 -4.02 7.87 -20.64
CA HIS A 119 -2.66 7.37 -20.78
C HIS A 119 -2.50 6.00 -20.12
N ALA A 120 -3.17 5.75 -18.99
CA ALA A 120 -3.22 4.44 -18.37
C ALA A 120 -3.83 3.39 -19.32
N ALA A 121 -4.97 3.72 -19.95
CA ALA A 121 -5.64 2.87 -20.94
C ALA A 121 -4.74 2.57 -22.14
N SER A 122 -4.08 3.59 -22.69
CA SER A 122 -3.11 3.42 -23.78
C SER A 122 -1.94 2.53 -23.36
N THR A 123 -1.43 2.70 -22.15
CA THR A 123 -0.31 1.91 -21.62
C THR A 123 -0.69 0.44 -21.46
N LEU A 124 -1.89 0.15 -20.95
CA LEU A 124 -2.41 -1.22 -20.85
C LEU A 124 -2.50 -1.88 -22.23
N LYS A 125 -3.06 -1.17 -23.22
CA LYS A 125 -3.14 -1.64 -24.61
C LYS A 125 -1.78 -1.88 -25.24
N HIS A 126 -0.79 -1.01 -24.99
CA HIS A 126 0.57 -1.20 -25.49
C HIS A 126 1.24 -2.45 -24.92
N LEU A 127 1.07 -2.68 -23.61
CA LEU A 127 1.58 -3.86 -22.92
C LEU A 127 0.99 -5.15 -23.53
N GLU A 128 -0.31 -5.16 -23.85
CA GLU A 128 -0.96 -6.28 -24.55
C GLU A 128 -0.43 -6.50 -25.97
N ILE A 129 -0.29 -5.42 -26.75
CA ILE A 129 0.24 -5.50 -28.12
C ILE A 129 1.66 -6.08 -28.13
N GLU A 130 2.48 -5.73 -27.13
CA GLU A 130 3.84 -6.26 -26.97
C GLU A 130 3.88 -7.68 -26.37
N GLY A 131 2.73 -8.26 -26.00
CA GLY A 131 2.64 -9.60 -25.43
C GLY A 131 3.32 -9.72 -24.06
N ILE A 132 3.45 -8.62 -23.32
CA ILE A 132 4.07 -8.60 -22.01
C ILE A 132 3.02 -9.03 -20.96
N SER A 133 3.42 -9.75 -19.92
CA SER A 133 2.53 -10.06 -18.80
C SER A 133 2.52 -8.93 -17.77
N LEU A 134 1.40 -8.74 -17.07
CA LEU A 134 1.33 -7.87 -15.90
C LEU A 134 2.08 -8.53 -14.73
N ASP A 135 2.87 -7.75 -13.99
CA ASP A 135 3.43 -8.20 -12.72
C ASP A 135 2.46 -7.97 -11.56
N ARG A 136 2.71 -8.62 -10.43
CA ARG A 136 1.86 -8.54 -9.22
C ARG A 136 1.58 -7.10 -8.78
N SER A 137 2.54 -6.18 -9.01
CA SER A 137 2.37 -4.76 -8.67
C SER A 137 1.33 -4.08 -9.57
N ALA A 138 1.34 -4.36 -10.88
CA ALA A 138 0.32 -3.86 -11.81
C ALA A 138 -1.06 -4.47 -11.53
N HIS A 139 -1.13 -5.77 -11.24
CA HIS A 139 -2.37 -6.43 -10.81
C HIS A 139 -2.99 -5.70 -9.59
N GLY A 140 -2.22 -5.53 -8.51
CA GLY A 140 -2.69 -4.84 -7.31
C GLY A 140 -3.02 -3.35 -7.54
N LEU A 141 -2.28 -2.67 -8.42
CA LEU A 141 -2.56 -1.29 -8.79
C LEU A 141 -3.92 -1.15 -9.49
N LEU A 142 -4.21 -1.99 -10.48
CA LEU A 142 -5.48 -1.98 -11.20
C LEU A 142 -6.63 -2.26 -10.22
N ILE A 143 -6.50 -3.26 -9.33
CA ILE A 143 -7.53 -3.56 -8.33
C ILE A 143 -7.83 -2.34 -7.45
N ARG A 144 -6.79 -1.68 -6.91
CA ARG A 144 -6.96 -0.46 -6.09
C ARG A 144 -7.56 0.70 -6.88
N ALA A 145 -7.20 0.85 -8.16
CA ALA A 145 -7.73 1.91 -9.01
C ALA A 145 -9.26 1.88 -9.10
N PHE A 146 -9.85 0.68 -9.11
CA PHE A 146 -11.29 0.44 -9.19
C PHE A 146 -11.99 0.50 -7.83
N GLY A 147 -11.28 0.79 -6.74
CA GLY A 147 -11.88 1.07 -5.43
C GLY A 147 -12.64 2.41 -5.41
N SER A 148 -12.22 3.37 -6.22
CA SER A 148 -12.87 4.68 -6.35
C SER A 148 -13.05 5.02 -7.82
N ILE A 149 -14.21 4.66 -8.38
CA ILE A 149 -14.55 4.95 -9.77
C ILE A 149 -14.78 6.46 -9.91
N LYS A 150 -13.91 7.12 -10.68
CA LYS A 150 -13.99 8.57 -10.96
C LYS A 150 -14.64 8.80 -12.33
N ASP A 151 -15.26 9.97 -12.51
CA ASP A 151 -15.94 10.32 -13.77
C ASP A 151 -15.03 10.23 -14.99
N ASN A 152 -13.75 10.62 -14.84
CA ASN A 152 -12.77 10.59 -15.91
C ASN A 152 -12.12 9.21 -16.12
N MET A 153 -12.54 8.17 -15.39
CA MET A 153 -11.98 6.82 -15.47
C MET A 153 -12.52 6.01 -16.66
N ALA A 154 -13.57 6.50 -17.34
CA ALA A 154 -14.20 5.84 -18.50
C ALA A 154 -13.22 5.28 -19.55
N PRO A 155 -12.11 5.94 -19.93
CA PRO A 155 -11.13 5.37 -20.85
C PRO A 155 -10.44 4.12 -20.32
N LEU A 156 -10.08 4.12 -19.03
CA LEU A 156 -9.45 2.96 -18.38
C LEU A 156 -10.43 1.81 -18.20
N ILE A 157 -11.69 2.11 -17.86
CA ILE A 157 -12.75 1.09 -17.77
C ILE A 157 -12.90 0.38 -19.11
N LYS A 158 -13.03 1.11 -20.22
CA LYS A 158 -13.13 0.52 -21.57
C LYS A 158 -11.90 -0.32 -21.93
N ALA A 159 -10.70 0.11 -21.55
CA ALA A 159 -9.50 -0.66 -21.80
C ALA A 159 -9.45 -1.95 -20.97
N VAL A 160 -9.91 -1.92 -19.72
CA VAL A 160 -10.04 -3.10 -18.87
C VAL A 160 -11.11 -4.07 -19.39
N GLU A 161 -12.25 -3.57 -19.85
CA GLU A 161 -13.31 -4.38 -20.47
C GLU A 161 -12.84 -5.09 -21.75
N ALA A 162 -11.98 -4.44 -22.53
CA ALA A 162 -11.43 -5.00 -23.77
C ALA A 162 -10.19 -5.88 -23.54
N SER A 163 -9.64 -5.89 -22.33
CA SER A 163 -8.37 -6.53 -22.00
C SER A 163 -8.52 -8.04 -21.76
N GLN A 164 -7.51 -8.81 -22.14
CA GLN A 164 -7.52 -10.27 -22.01
C GLN A 164 -6.97 -10.76 -20.65
N TYR A 165 -6.30 -9.88 -19.89
CA TYR A 165 -5.71 -10.24 -18.59
C TYR A 165 -6.78 -10.69 -17.59
N ASP A 166 -6.45 -11.74 -16.81
CA ASP A 166 -7.37 -12.29 -15.81
C ASP A 166 -7.86 -11.24 -14.80
N VAL A 167 -6.97 -10.35 -14.36
CA VAL A 167 -7.34 -9.25 -13.45
C VAL A 167 -8.34 -8.30 -14.08
N CYS A 168 -8.21 -8.01 -15.38
CA CYS A 168 -9.14 -7.13 -16.08
C CYS A 168 -10.50 -7.80 -16.26
N ARG A 169 -10.53 -9.09 -16.59
CA ARG A 169 -11.77 -9.87 -16.65
C ARG A 169 -12.47 -9.94 -15.29
N LEU A 170 -11.71 -10.16 -14.21
CA LEU A 170 -12.23 -10.13 -12.85
C LEU A 170 -12.73 -8.74 -12.44
N LEU A 171 -12.01 -7.67 -12.79
CA LEU A 171 -12.45 -6.31 -12.48
C LEU A 171 -13.68 -5.91 -13.29
N THR A 172 -13.79 -6.36 -14.54
CA THR A 172 -14.97 -6.15 -15.39
C THR A 172 -16.19 -6.82 -14.76
N SER A 173 -16.03 -8.06 -14.26
CA SER A 173 -17.10 -8.73 -13.56
C SER A 173 -17.44 -8.02 -12.24
N LEU A 174 -16.44 -7.59 -11.44
CA LEU A 174 -16.63 -6.87 -10.16
C LEU A 174 -17.18 -5.43 -10.28
N SER A 175 -16.91 -4.73 -11.37
CA SER A 175 -17.17 -3.28 -11.50
C SER A 175 -18.50 -2.96 -12.17
N LEU A 176 -19.12 -3.94 -12.84
CA LEU A 176 -20.33 -3.71 -13.64
C LEU A 176 -21.62 -4.29 -13.03
N THR A 177 -21.55 -5.04 -11.93
CA THR A 177 -22.76 -5.45 -11.20
C THR A 177 -23.17 -4.37 -10.20
N ARG A 178 -24.20 -3.60 -10.55
CA ARG A 178 -24.84 -2.56 -9.71
C ARG A 178 -25.70 -3.13 -8.57
N GLU A 179 -25.80 -4.44 -8.43
CA GLU A 179 -26.77 -5.06 -7.54
C GLU A 179 -26.32 -5.07 -6.08
N GLU A 180 -26.32 -3.94 -5.38
CA GLU A 180 -26.18 -3.92 -3.92
C GLU A 180 -27.18 -4.90 -3.26
N GLY A 181 -26.68 -5.99 -2.69
CA GLY A 181 -27.52 -6.97 -2.03
C GLY A 181 -26.74 -8.09 -1.31
N PRO A 182 -27.37 -8.80 -0.37
CA PRO A 182 -26.73 -9.86 0.43
C PRO A 182 -26.22 -11.07 -0.38
N LYS A 183 -26.47 -11.11 -1.70
CA LYS A 183 -25.93 -12.11 -2.63
C LYS A 183 -24.46 -11.87 -3.02
N TRP A 184 -23.84 -10.77 -2.62
CA TRP A 184 -22.43 -10.47 -2.93
C TRP A 184 -21.43 -11.46 -2.33
N SER A 185 -21.77 -12.17 -1.26
CA SER A 185 -20.71 -12.66 -0.37
C SER A 185 -19.98 -13.93 -0.83
N PRO A 186 -20.61 -15.03 -1.30
CA PRO A 186 -19.86 -16.27 -1.50
C PRO A 186 -19.23 -16.39 -2.90
N THR A 187 -19.97 -15.98 -3.94
CA THR A 187 -19.55 -16.17 -5.34
C THR A 187 -18.35 -15.30 -5.69
N TRP A 188 -18.32 -14.04 -5.23
CA TRP A 188 -17.22 -13.11 -5.52
C TRP A 188 -15.96 -13.45 -4.75
N ILE A 189 -16.08 -13.83 -3.49
CA ILE A 189 -14.93 -14.29 -2.70
C ILE A 189 -14.31 -15.52 -3.37
N ARG A 190 -15.14 -16.45 -3.85
CA ARG A 190 -14.66 -17.57 -4.67
C ARG A 190 -13.90 -17.12 -5.92
N LEU A 191 -14.43 -16.16 -6.68
CA LEU A 191 -13.75 -15.64 -7.89
C LEU A 191 -12.42 -14.94 -7.56
N VAL A 192 -12.35 -14.21 -6.45
CA VAL A 192 -11.10 -13.60 -5.97
C VAL A 192 -10.10 -14.68 -5.56
N LYS A 193 -10.52 -15.71 -4.84
CA LYS A 193 -9.66 -16.84 -4.47
C LYS A 193 -9.14 -17.61 -5.68
N GLU A 194 -10.03 -18.02 -6.59
CA GLU A 194 -9.66 -18.68 -7.85
C GLU A 194 -8.71 -17.82 -8.69
N TYR A 195 -8.81 -16.49 -8.60
CA TYR A 195 -7.89 -15.59 -9.26
C TYR A 195 -6.52 -15.53 -8.56
N ILE A 196 -6.51 -15.40 -7.23
CA ILE A 196 -5.29 -15.43 -6.40
C ILE A 196 -4.52 -16.73 -6.63
N GLU A 197 -5.19 -17.88 -6.58
CA GLU A 197 -4.64 -19.20 -6.86
C GLU A 197 -4.07 -19.33 -8.30
N ARG A 198 -4.64 -18.62 -9.29
CA ARG A 198 -4.15 -18.66 -10.68
C ARG A 198 -2.93 -17.78 -10.94
N ILE A 199 -2.85 -16.63 -10.27
CA ILE A 199 -1.67 -15.74 -10.40
C ILE A 199 -0.49 -16.25 -9.54
N GLU A 200 -0.78 -17.17 -8.63
CA GLU A 200 0.18 -17.88 -7.81
C GLU A 200 0.61 -19.16 -8.53
N GLY A 201 1.84 -19.18 -9.01
CA GLY A 201 2.51 -20.47 -9.24
C GLY A 201 2.86 -21.11 -7.89
N ASP A 202 3.28 -22.37 -7.90
CA ASP A 202 3.62 -23.16 -6.70
C ASP A 202 4.66 -22.48 -5.76
N ASP A 203 5.41 -21.48 -6.24
CA ASP A 203 6.49 -20.78 -5.51
C ASP A 203 6.11 -19.38 -4.94
N ALA A 204 4.82 -19.02 -4.85
CA ALA A 204 4.43 -17.70 -4.34
C ALA A 204 4.65 -17.55 -2.82
N ASP A 205 5.38 -16.51 -2.41
CA ASP A 205 5.60 -16.18 -1.01
C ASP A 205 4.38 -15.50 -0.37
N SER A 206 4.11 -15.80 0.91
CA SER A 206 2.92 -15.31 1.63
C SER A 206 2.75 -13.78 1.62
N GLN A 207 3.84 -13.00 1.51
CA GLN A 207 3.76 -11.53 1.44
C GLN A 207 3.19 -11.05 0.11
N SER A 208 3.52 -11.72 -1.00
CA SER A 208 2.97 -11.40 -2.31
C SER A 208 1.47 -11.70 -2.39
N ILE A 209 1.04 -12.85 -1.85
CA ILE A 209 -0.37 -13.26 -1.73
C ILE A 209 -1.14 -12.19 -0.94
N LEU A 210 -0.61 -11.83 0.24
CA LEU A 210 -1.19 -10.80 1.09
C LEU A 210 -1.25 -9.44 0.39
N GLY A 211 -0.31 -9.12 -0.49
CA GLY A 211 -0.31 -7.91 -1.31
C GLY A 211 -1.54 -7.79 -2.22
N ILE A 212 -2.02 -8.90 -2.78
CA ILE A 212 -3.21 -8.95 -3.62
C ILE A 212 -4.48 -8.91 -2.78
N TYR A 213 -4.53 -9.66 -1.67
CA TYR A 213 -5.62 -9.55 -0.68
C TYR A 213 -5.80 -8.10 -0.23
N ASN A 214 -4.71 -7.43 0.14
CA ASN A 214 -4.70 -6.03 0.54
C ASN A 214 -5.22 -5.09 -0.55
N ALA A 215 -4.91 -5.36 -1.82
CA ALA A 215 -5.45 -4.56 -2.93
C ALA A 215 -6.99 -4.69 -3.02
N PHE A 216 -7.53 -5.90 -2.86
CA PHE A 216 -8.98 -6.12 -2.82
C PHE A 216 -9.63 -5.56 -1.55
N LEU A 217 -9.00 -5.69 -0.39
CA LEU A 217 -9.49 -5.10 0.87
C LEU A 217 -9.60 -3.58 0.76
N ASP A 218 -8.58 -2.91 0.21
CA ASP A 218 -8.63 -1.48 -0.09
C ASP A 218 -9.76 -1.14 -1.07
N CYS A 219 -9.92 -1.94 -2.12
CA CYS A 219 -10.95 -1.75 -3.14
C CYS A 219 -12.37 -1.88 -2.56
N PHE A 220 -12.64 -2.96 -1.82
CA PHE A 220 -13.95 -3.21 -1.20
C PHE A 220 -14.26 -2.18 -0.14
N TRP A 221 -13.27 -1.80 0.67
CA TRP A 221 -13.43 -0.74 1.66
C TRP A 221 -13.84 0.59 1.03
N GLN A 222 -13.11 1.03 -0.01
CA GLN A 222 -13.41 2.30 -0.70
C GLN A 222 -14.78 2.31 -1.38
N ARG A 223 -15.28 1.15 -1.79
CA ARG A 223 -16.63 0.99 -2.39
C ARG A 223 -17.75 0.84 -1.34
N GLY A 224 -17.43 0.86 -0.05
CA GLY A 224 -18.42 0.64 1.02
C GLY A 224 -18.88 -0.82 1.13
N LEU A 225 -18.19 -1.78 0.51
CA LEU A 225 -18.53 -3.21 0.53
C LEU A 225 -18.00 -3.89 1.80
N LYS A 226 -18.37 -3.35 2.97
CA LYS A 226 -17.73 -3.69 4.25
C LYS A 226 -17.88 -5.17 4.63
N GLN A 227 -19.04 -5.78 4.38
CA GLN A 227 -19.27 -7.21 4.63
C GLN A 227 -18.41 -8.12 3.72
N ALA A 228 -18.21 -7.73 2.45
CA ALA A 228 -17.33 -8.47 1.55
C ALA A 228 -15.87 -8.34 1.99
N ALA A 229 -15.45 -7.14 2.42
CA ALA A 229 -14.11 -6.89 2.94
C ALA A 229 -13.84 -7.71 4.21
N LYS A 230 -14.83 -7.83 5.12
CA LYS A 230 -14.76 -8.73 6.29
C LYS A 230 -14.48 -10.17 5.88
N ILE A 231 -15.33 -10.75 5.02
CA ILE A 231 -15.20 -12.16 4.63
C ILE A 231 -13.87 -12.40 3.92
N LEU A 232 -13.43 -11.45 3.09
CA LEU A 232 -12.14 -11.54 2.43
C LEU A 232 -10.97 -11.50 3.44
N LEU A 233 -11.05 -10.69 4.50
CA LEU A 233 -10.04 -10.66 5.55
C LEU A 233 -9.98 -11.99 6.32
N GLU A 234 -11.13 -12.62 6.58
CA GLU A 234 -11.19 -13.94 7.21
C GLU A 234 -10.51 -15.01 6.34
N GLU A 235 -10.70 -14.98 5.02
CA GLU A 235 -9.99 -15.86 4.09
C GLU A 235 -8.48 -15.55 4.05
N ALA A 236 -8.10 -14.27 3.96
CA ALA A 236 -6.69 -13.88 4.00
C ALA A 236 -5.99 -14.37 5.28
N ARG A 237 -6.68 -14.33 6.44
CA ARG A 237 -6.17 -14.84 7.73
C ARG A 237 -5.96 -16.35 7.75
N LYS A 238 -6.74 -17.12 6.99
CA LYS A 238 -6.53 -18.58 6.84
C LYS A 238 -5.31 -18.87 5.96
N ASP A 239 -5.13 -18.10 4.90
CA ASP A 239 -4.14 -18.40 3.86
C ASP A 239 -2.74 -17.85 4.18
N CYS A 240 -2.64 -16.56 4.54
CA CYS A 240 -1.35 -15.86 4.60
C CYS A 240 -1.22 -14.77 5.68
N ALA A 241 -2.31 -14.39 6.35
CA ALA A 241 -2.37 -13.27 7.30
C ALA A 241 -2.66 -13.72 8.74
N VAL A 242 -2.27 -14.94 9.12
CA VAL A 242 -2.55 -15.54 10.45
C VAL A 242 -2.10 -14.63 11.61
N SER A 243 -1.00 -13.90 11.44
CA SER A 243 -0.49 -12.96 12.45
C SER A 243 -1.46 -11.85 12.81
N THR A 244 -2.42 -11.55 11.92
CA THR A 244 -3.39 -10.45 12.07
C THR A 244 -4.68 -10.84 12.80
N CYS A 245 -4.77 -12.09 13.26
CA CYS A 245 -5.85 -12.53 14.14
C CYS A 245 -5.71 -11.87 15.53
N PRO A 246 -6.82 -11.41 16.15
CA PRO A 246 -6.79 -10.90 17.52
C PRO A 246 -6.24 -11.93 18.50
N LYS A 247 -5.40 -11.48 19.43
CA LYS A 247 -4.81 -12.31 20.50
C LYS A 247 -5.23 -11.77 21.86
N ILE A 248 -5.50 -12.69 22.78
CA ILE A 248 -5.91 -12.37 24.15
C ILE A 248 -4.79 -12.82 25.08
N TYR A 249 -4.21 -11.87 25.81
CA TYR A 249 -3.22 -12.09 26.86
C TYR A 249 -3.82 -11.78 28.24
N GLU A 250 -3.03 -12.02 29.28
CA GLU A 250 -3.44 -11.79 30.66
C GLU A 250 -3.75 -10.30 30.93
N THR A 251 -2.91 -9.39 30.42
CA THR A 251 -3.04 -7.93 30.64
C THR A 251 -3.51 -7.17 29.40
N GLU A 252 -3.48 -7.78 28.22
CA GLU A 252 -3.66 -7.07 26.95
C GLU A 252 -4.50 -7.85 25.94
N LEU A 253 -5.28 -7.12 25.15
CA LEU A 253 -5.89 -7.59 23.92
C LEU A 253 -5.11 -6.99 22.76
N VAL A 254 -4.52 -7.81 21.90
CA VAL A 254 -3.58 -7.36 20.87
C VAL A 254 -4.12 -7.65 19.48
N LEU A 255 -4.08 -6.64 18.61
CA LEU A 255 -4.34 -6.75 17.18
C LEU A 255 -3.10 -6.29 16.38
N ASP A 256 -2.47 -7.21 15.66
CA ASP A 256 -1.35 -6.90 14.78
C ASP A 256 -1.85 -6.62 13.36
N ILE A 257 -1.62 -5.40 12.86
CA ILE A 257 -2.05 -4.99 11.52
C ILE A 257 -0.87 -4.72 10.59
N ARG A 258 0.36 -5.06 10.99
CA ARG A 258 1.57 -4.78 10.19
C ARG A 258 1.58 -5.47 8.84
N GLY A 259 0.78 -6.51 8.62
CA GLY A 259 0.61 -7.17 7.33
C GLY A 259 -0.41 -6.51 6.41
N LEU A 260 -1.30 -5.68 6.96
CA LEU A 260 -2.50 -5.21 6.26
C LEU A 260 -2.29 -3.86 5.58
N SER A 261 -3.11 -3.59 4.56
CA SER A 261 -3.29 -2.26 3.98
C SER A 261 -4.15 -1.37 4.88
N VAL A 262 -4.36 -0.10 4.48
CA VAL A 262 -5.24 0.81 5.23
C VAL A 262 -6.67 0.28 5.27
N GLY A 263 -7.24 -0.15 4.13
CA GLY A 263 -8.57 -0.74 4.09
C GLY A 263 -8.65 -2.03 4.90
N GLY A 264 -7.69 -2.94 4.74
CA GLY A 264 -7.64 -4.18 5.51
C GLY A 264 -7.53 -3.95 7.02
N SER A 265 -6.76 -2.96 7.44
CA SER A 265 -6.61 -2.59 8.86
C SER A 265 -7.89 -2.01 9.45
N LYS A 266 -8.60 -1.17 8.69
CA LYS A 266 -9.89 -0.63 9.13
C LYS A 266 -10.93 -1.75 9.31
N VAL A 267 -10.99 -2.70 8.38
CA VAL A 267 -11.83 -3.91 8.52
C VAL A 267 -11.43 -4.69 9.77
N ALA A 268 -10.12 -4.94 9.97
CA ALA A 268 -9.62 -5.72 11.09
C ALA A 268 -9.98 -5.09 12.45
N VAL A 269 -9.83 -3.76 12.56
CA VAL A 269 -10.18 -3.00 13.77
C VAL A 269 -11.69 -3.01 14.00
N ALA A 270 -12.50 -2.73 12.98
CA ALA A 270 -13.96 -2.73 13.09
C ALA A 270 -14.51 -4.09 13.55
N GLU A 271 -13.98 -5.18 12.98
CA GLU A 271 -14.34 -6.55 13.36
C GLU A 271 -13.91 -6.88 14.79
N TRP A 272 -12.68 -6.51 15.16
CA TRP A 272 -12.18 -6.78 16.49
C TRP A 272 -12.98 -6.06 17.59
N LEU A 273 -13.37 -4.79 17.36
CA LEU A 273 -14.20 -4.03 18.29
C LEU A 273 -15.62 -4.62 18.38
N ASN A 274 -16.16 -5.13 17.28
CA ASN A 274 -17.45 -5.82 17.27
C ASN A 274 -17.41 -7.13 18.06
N ASP A 275 -16.30 -7.87 17.98
CA ASP A 275 -16.10 -9.11 18.74
C ASP A 275 -15.97 -8.83 20.24
N VAL A 276 -15.21 -7.81 20.63
CA VAL A 276 -15.10 -7.37 22.04
C VAL A 276 -16.48 -6.98 22.59
N ARG A 277 -17.29 -6.27 21.81
CA ARG A 277 -18.66 -5.93 22.20
C ARG A 277 -19.53 -7.17 22.45
N LYS A 278 -19.45 -8.17 21.59
CA LYS A 278 -20.35 -9.35 21.63
C LYS A 278 -19.92 -10.41 22.63
N SER A 279 -18.62 -10.56 22.83
CA SER A 279 -18.04 -11.79 23.36
C SER A 279 -17.46 -11.63 24.76
N THR A 280 -17.41 -10.41 25.30
CA THR A 280 -16.68 -10.16 26.55
C THR A 280 -17.61 -9.65 27.65
N ARG A 281 -17.68 -10.41 28.76
CA ARG A 281 -18.30 -9.93 30.00
C ARG A 281 -17.44 -8.79 30.56
N GLU A 282 -18.06 -7.74 31.09
CA GLU A 282 -17.36 -6.57 31.67
C GLU A 282 -16.25 -6.99 32.65
N ASP A 283 -16.50 -8.01 33.49
CA ASP A 283 -15.53 -8.55 34.46
C ASP A 283 -14.22 -9.08 33.83
N PHE A 284 -14.25 -9.53 32.56
CA PHE A 284 -13.06 -10.06 31.88
C PHE A 284 -12.19 -8.96 31.27
N LEU A 285 -12.77 -7.77 31.06
CA LEU A 285 -12.06 -6.62 30.49
C LEU A 285 -11.37 -5.77 31.55
N ASP A 286 -11.76 -5.89 32.81
CA ASP A 286 -11.29 -5.03 33.87
C ASP A 286 -9.75 -5.10 34.03
N GLY A 287 -9.12 -3.93 34.07
CA GLY A 287 -7.67 -3.78 34.17
C GLY A 287 -6.84 -4.13 32.92
N LYS A 288 -7.46 -4.54 31.79
CA LYS A 288 -6.73 -4.84 30.54
C LYS A 288 -6.55 -3.61 29.65
N LYS A 289 -5.57 -3.65 28.75
CA LYS A 289 -5.40 -2.68 27.65
C LYS A 289 -5.76 -3.29 26.30
N MET A 290 -6.27 -2.48 25.38
CA MET A 290 -6.37 -2.81 23.96
C MET A 290 -5.18 -2.21 23.21
N VAL A 291 -4.47 -3.04 22.45
CA VAL A 291 -3.19 -2.71 21.82
C VAL A 291 -3.25 -3.03 20.33
N ILE A 292 -2.97 -2.05 19.48
CA ILE A 292 -2.89 -2.19 18.03
C ILE A 292 -1.44 -1.97 17.59
N ILE A 293 -0.84 -3.00 17.00
CA ILE A 293 0.54 -2.95 16.50
C ILE A 293 0.52 -2.44 15.06
N THR A 294 1.04 -1.23 14.84
CA THR A 294 1.01 -0.52 13.54
C THR A 294 2.35 -0.49 12.79
N GLY A 295 3.45 -0.86 13.46
CA GLY A 295 4.80 -0.82 12.89
C GLY A 295 5.79 -1.77 13.57
N VAL A 296 6.99 -1.91 12.99
CA VAL A 296 8.06 -2.73 13.58
C VAL A 296 8.81 -1.86 14.60
N GLY A 297 8.63 -2.16 15.88
CA GLY A 297 9.42 -1.63 16.99
C GLY A 297 10.08 -2.77 17.76
N SER A 298 11.14 -2.45 18.50
CA SER A 298 11.84 -3.44 19.35
C SER A 298 10.93 -3.90 20.48
N PHE A 299 10.57 -5.18 20.49
CA PHE A 299 9.86 -5.80 21.61
C PHE A 299 10.88 -6.37 22.60
N PRO A 300 10.83 -6.05 23.90
CA PRO A 300 11.49 -6.87 24.89
C PRO A 300 10.72 -8.20 24.96
N ASN A 301 11.28 -9.26 24.38
CA ASN A 301 10.82 -10.67 24.39
C ASN A 301 10.13 -11.25 23.13
N MET A 302 10.34 -10.70 21.93
CA MET A 302 10.09 -11.47 20.69
C MET A 302 11.25 -11.26 19.69
N PHE A 303 12.06 -12.31 19.55
CA PHE A 303 13.13 -12.55 18.56
C PHE A 303 13.74 -11.31 17.88
N GLU A 304 15.00 -11.05 18.24
CA GLU A 304 15.90 -10.12 17.56
C GLU A 304 16.00 -10.45 16.07
N GLY A 305 15.47 -9.54 15.25
CA GLY A 305 15.76 -9.41 13.84
C GLY A 305 15.82 -7.92 13.53
N GLU A 306 17.02 -7.39 13.35
CA GLU A 306 17.26 -6.01 12.94
C GLU A 306 16.57 -5.75 11.59
N LEU A 307 15.40 -5.11 11.64
CA LEU A 307 14.72 -4.57 10.47
C LEU A 307 14.46 -3.09 10.74
N ALA A 308 15.22 -2.28 10.02
CA ALA A 308 15.22 -0.83 10.05
C ALA A 308 13.80 -0.24 10.10
N TYR A 309 13.67 0.84 10.87
CA TYR A 309 12.52 1.76 10.95
C TYR A 309 12.13 2.35 9.58
N SER A 310 11.65 1.51 8.66
CA SER A 310 10.96 1.93 7.45
C SER A 310 9.49 2.12 7.81
N GLN A 311 9.22 3.29 8.40
CA GLN A 311 7.90 3.79 8.72
C GLN A 311 6.87 3.48 7.61
N ARG A 312 5.89 2.62 7.92
CA ARG A 312 4.54 2.71 7.33
C ARG A 312 3.80 3.92 7.93
N LYS A 313 4.41 5.11 7.84
CA LYS A 313 3.91 6.38 8.40
C LYS A 313 2.45 6.65 8.03
N GLY A 314 2.04 6.21 6.84
CA GLY A 314 0.67 6.36 6.35
C GLY A 314 -0.36 5.47 7.05
N LEU A 315 0.00 4.27 7.51
CA LEU A 315 -0.97 3.36 8.12
C LEU A 315 -1.40 3.84 9.50
N LYS A 316 -0.42 4.11 10.38
CA LYS A 316 -0.68 4.67 11.72
C LYS A 316 -1.42 6.00 11.63
N ALA A 317 -0.96 6.91 10.78
CA ALA A 317 -1.61 8.21 10.59
C ALA A 317 -3.06 8.08 10.11
N ALA A 318 -3.34 7.16 9.17
CA ALA A 318 -4.70 6.93 8.69
C ALA A 318 -5.63 6.35 9.78
N LEU A 319 -5.11 5.53 10.69
CA LEU A 319 -5.88 4.99 11.81
C LEU A 319 -6.08 6.01 12.92
N LEU A 320 -5.05 6.76 13.30
CA LEU A 320 -5.17 7.81 14.30
C LEU A 320 -6.15 8.90 13.84
N HIS A 321 -6.10 9.29 12.57
CA HIS A 321 -7.09 10.22 11.99
C HIS A 321 -8.52 9.68 12.10
N LEU A 322 -8.71 8.38 11.78
CA LEU A 322 -10.02 7.73 11.90
C LEU A 322 -10.50 7.68 13.36
N PHE A 323 -9.61 7.39 14.30
CA PHE A 323 -9.92 7.38 15.73
C PHE A 323 -10.25 8.78 16.25
N GLU A 324 -9.55 9.81 15.78
CA GLU A 324 -9.82 11.21 16.09
C GLU A 324 -11.20 11.65 15.56
N GLU A 325 -11.53 11.33 14.30
CA GLU A 325 -12.84 11.60 13.71
C GLU A 325 -14.00 10.96 14.49
N LEU A 326 -13.75 9.79 15.10
CA LEU A 326 -14.73 9.04 15.87
C LEU A 326 -14.72 9.35 17.38
N ASP A 327 -13.92 10.33 17.82
CA ASP A 327 -13.74 10.66 19.24
C ASP A 327 -13.42 9.41 20.08
N SER A 328 -12.49 8.59 19.57
CA SER A 328 -12.10 7.32 20.18
C SER A 328 -10.99 7.50 21.23
N PRO A 329 -10.92 6.62 22.25
CA PRO A 329 -9.89 6.67 23.29
C PRO A 329 -8.52 6.16 22.83
N PHE A 330 -8.40 5.58 21.62
CA PHE A 330 -7.13 5.09 21.10
C PHE A 330 -6.14 6.22 20.82
N ALA A 331 -4.97 6.13 21.45
CA ALA A 331 -3.88 7.08 21.29
C ALA A 331 -2.55 6.37 21.03
N GLU A 332 -1.56 7.10 20.52
CA GLU A 332 -0.20 6.58 20.38
C GLU A 332 0.39 6.26 21.75
N ALA A 333 0.99 5.07 21.88
CA ALA A 333 1.60 4.65 23.14
C ALA A 333 2.82 5.54 23.45
N PRO A 334 2.92 6.14 24.66
CA PRO A 334 4.00 7.08 25.01
C PRO A 334 5.40 6.49 24.87
N GLU A 335 5.54 5.20 25.17
CA GLU A 335 6.82 4.48 25.19
C GLU A 335 7.12 3.75 23.87
N ASN A 336 6.12 3.61 22.99
CA ASN A 336 6.27 2.89 21.74
C ASN A 336 5.48 3.53 20.59
N PRO A 337 6.14 4.32 19.72
CA PRO A 337 5.47 5.02 18.63
C PRO A 337 4.96 4.07 17.52
N THR A 338 5.21 2.76 17.61
CA THR A 338 4.66 1.76 16.68
C THR A 338 3.36 1.14 17.16
N VAL A 339 2.88 1.55 18.34
CA VAL A 339 1.70 1.01 19.00
C VAL A 339 0.67 2.11 19.21
N VAL A 340 -0.60 1.73 19.03
CA VAL A 340 -1.76 2.53 19.42
C VAL A 340 -2.49 1.76 20.52
N GLU A 341 -2.79 2.39 21.65
CA GLU A 341 -3.40 1.74 22.80
C GLU A 341 -4.56 2.53 23.41
N ALA A 342 -5.43 1.82 24.13
CA ALA A 342 -6.49 2.39 24.96
C ALA A 342 -6.83 1.46 26.13
N SER A 343 -7.44 2.00 27.19
CA SER A 343 -8.07 1.19 28.24
C SER A 343 -9.28 0.45 27.67
N THR A 344 -9.45 -0.83 28.02
CA THR A 344 -10.64 -1.60 27.63
C THR A 344 -11.93 -0.98 28.13
N VAL A 345 -11.91 -0.37 29.32
CA VAL A 345 -13.06 0.32 29.92
C VAL A 345 -13.49 1.50 29.06
N ASP A 346 -12.54 2.39 28.72
CA ASP A 346 -12.82 3.56 27.88
C ASP A 346 -13.31 3.14 26.48
N VAL A 347 -12.73 2.09 25.91
CA VAL A 347 -13.17 1.55 24.61
C VAL A 347 -14.59 1.00 24.67
N PHE A 348 -14.94 0.27 25.74
CA PHE A 348 -16.28 -0.30 25.89
C PHE A 348 -17.35 0.79 26.07
N GLU A 349 -17.07 1.81 26.88
CA GLU A 349 -17.94 2.97 27.03
C GLU A 349 -18.11 3.72 25.70
N TRP A 350 -17.00 3.93 24.98
CA TRP A 350 -16.98 4.58 23.68
C TRP A 350 -17.81 3.82 22.64
N ILE A 351 -17.58 2.51 22.48
CA ILE A 351 -18.34 1.64 21.56
C ILE A 351 -19.85 1.69 21.88
N SER A 352 -20.19 1.62 23.16
CA SER A 352 -21.59 1.66 23.63
C SER A 352 -22.27 3.00 23.32
N ARG A 353 -21.51 4.11 23.32
CA ARG A 353 -22.00 5.45 22.93
C ARG A 353 -22.18 5.57 21.42
N VAL A 354 -21.22 5.09 20.63
CA VAL A 354 -21.25 5.15 19.15
C VAL A 354 -22.46 4.38 18.59
N LEU A 355 -22.76 3.20 19.12
CA LEU A 355 -23.88 2.36 18.67
C LEU A 355 -25.26 2.85 19.11
N LYS A 356 -25.37 3.78 20.06
CA LYS A 356 -26.65 4.48 20.30
C LYS A 356 -26.98 5.44 19.15
N ARG A 357 -25.98 5.81 18.34
CA ARG A 357 -26.14 6.73 17.20
C ARG A 357 -26.29 5.98 15.86
N GLU A 358 -25.77 4.76 15.75
CA GLU A 358 -25.74 3.97 14.49
C GLU A 358 -26.06 2.47 14.67
N THR A 359 -26.50 1.81 13.60
CA THR A 359 -26.97 0.42 13.62
C THR A 359 -25.87 -0.64 13.73
N ALA A 360 -24.65 -0.37 13.27
CA ALA A 360 -23.51 -1.28 13.40
C ALA A 360 -22.17 -0.53 13.46
N LEU A 361 -21.20 -1.03 14.24
CA LEU A 361 -19.83 -0.48 14.32
C LEU A 361 -19.15 -0.44 12.95
N VAL A 362 -19.43 -1.44 12.12
CA VAL A 362 -18.93 -1.51 10.76
C VAL A 362 -19.47 -0.35 9.93
N ASP A 363 -20.65 0.21 10.23
CA ASP A 363 -21.16 1.39 9.54
C ASP A 363 -20.42 2.67 9.98
N CYS A 364 -19.95 2.73 11.23
CA CYS A 364 -19.19 3.84 11.80
C CYS A 364 -17.75 3.97 11.26
N PHE A 365 -17.13 2.85 10.87
CA PHE A 365 -15.78 2.81 10.30
C PHE A 365 -15.82 2.83 8.78
#